data_AF-A0A1F8NW25-F1
#
_entry.id   AF-A0A1F8NW25-F1
#
_cell.length_a   1.000
_cell.length_b   1.000
_cell.length_c   1.000
_cell.angle_alpha   90.00
_cell.angle_beta   90.00
_cell.angle_gamma   90.00
#
_symmetry.space_group_name_H-M   'P 1'
#
loop_
_entity.id
_entity.type
_entity.pdbx_description
1 polymer ?
#
loop_
_entity_poly.entity_id
_entity_poly.type
_entity_poly.pdbx_seq_one_letter_code
_entity_poly.pdbx_strand_id
1 'polypeptide(L)'
;MKAREARALGQRISTLLQTDPIGSAYELLAPVLAEPTSFAALRRIGSEIGHNPFERIDPFLMRIAEDKTEGGWPVISGILAAQLNQDLSSSLQRCRSFILEADIWYAADTLGEWVVGQAWVDHFKSTLDLIASWREDRNGWVRRAVGTSVHYWAKRSRGVEELTQQAKTLLSFLEPMFEEWEIEAVKGIGWGLKTLGKYYPDLGDWPEVI
;
A
#
# COMPACT_ATOMS: atom_id res chain seq x y z
N MET A 1 -18.39 -0.67 12.69
CA MET A 1 -18.96 -0.65 11.33
C MET A 1 -18.88 -2.02 10.67
N LYS A 2 -19.98 -2.50 10.06
CA LYS A 2 -20.02 -3.77 9.29
C LYS A 2 -19.61 -3.57 7.83
N ALA A 3 -19.24 -4.67 7.15
CA ALA A 3 -18.80 -4.64 5.75
C ALA A 3 -19.82 -4.02 4.78
N ARG A 4 -21.12 -4.27 4.96
CA ARG A 4 -22.18 -3.70 4.11
C ARG A 4 -22.33 -2.20 4.31
N GLU A 5 -22.21 -1.73 5.56
CA GLU A 5 -22.27 -0.30 5.90
C GLU A 5 -21.08 0.46 5.30
N ALA A 6 -19.88 -0.11 5.42
CA ALA A 6 -18.67 0.46 4.82
C ALA A 6 -18.78 0.64 3.30
N ARG A 7 -19.29 -0.38 2.58
CA ARG A 7 -19.52 -0.28 1.14
C ARG A 7 -20.56 0.78 0.80
N ALA A 8 -21.70 0.77 1.49
CA ALA A 8 -22.77 1.74 1.26
C ALA A 8 -22.29 3.19 1.51
N LEU A 9 -21.46 3.41 2.53
CA LEU A 9 -20.86 4.72 2.78
C LEU A 9 -19.89 5.12 1.66
N GLY A 10 -18.97 4.22 1.26
CA GLY A 10 -18.03 4.49 0.17
C GLY A 10 -18.73 4.81 -1.16
N GLN A 11 -19.82 4.12 -1.47
CA GLN A 11 -20.67 4.40 -2.64
C GLN A 11 -21.33 5.77 -2.56
N ARG A 12 -21.86 6.16 -1.41
CA ARG A 12 -22.44 7.51 -1.21
C ARG A 12 -21.39 8.60 -1.39
N ILE A 13 -20.19 8.42 -0.83
CA ILE A 13 -19.07 9.36 -0.99
C ILE A 13 -18.65 9.43 -2.46
N SER A 14 -18.51 8.27 -3.11
CA SER A 14 -18.21 8.15 -4.55
C SER A 14 -19.20 8.94 -5.41
N THR A 15 -20.51 8.81 -5.15
CA THR A 15 -21.54 9.60 -5.84
C THR A 15 -21.41 11.10 -5.59
N LEU A 16 -21.14 11.52 -4.35
CA LEU A 16 -20.98 12.96 -4.04
C LEU A 16 -19.81 13.58 -4.80
N LEU A 17 -18.69 12.87 -4.93
CA LEU A 17 -17.51 13.32 -5.66
C LEU A 17 -17.77 13.51 -7.17
N GLN A 18 -18.83 12.91 -7.73
CA GLN A 18 -19.24 13.15 -9.11
C GLN A 18 -20.01 14.47 -9.26
N THR A 19 -20.65 14.94 -8.18
CA THR A 19 -21.48 16.15 -8.15
C THR A 19 -20.78 17.37 -7.54
N ASP A 20 -19.53 17.20 -7.10
CA ASP A 20 -18.52 18.22 -6.80
C ASP A 20 -18.69 19.13 -5.54
N PRO A 21 -18.98 18.55 -4.36
CA PRO A 21 -18.48 19.14 -3.13
C PRO A 21 -17.60 18.16 -2.34
N ILE A 22 -16.27 18.33 -2.48
CA ILE A 22 -15.24 17.66 -1.65
C ILE A 22 -15.58 17.82 -0.16
N GLY A 23 -16.07 19.00 0.25
CA GLY A 23 -16.49 19.28 1.62
C GLY A 23 -17.56 18.32 2.11
N SER A 24 -18.66 18.16 1.37
CA SER A 24 -19.75 17.25 1.75
C SER A 24 -19.34 15.78 1.72
N ALA A 25 -18.48 15.39 0.78
CA ALA A 25 -17.88 14.06 0.77
C ALA A 25 -17.04 13.81 2.04
N TYR A 26 -16.27 14.82 2.47
CA TYR A 26 -15.42 14.73 3.66
C TYR A 26 -16.24 14.76 4.95
N GLU A 27 -17.29 15.57 5.03
CA GLU A 27 -18.23 15.60 6.16
C GLU A 27 -18.87 14.24 6.44
N LEU A 28 -19.12 13.44 5.40
CA LEU A 28 -19.59 12.07 5.57
C LEU A 28 -18.52 11.10 6.06
N LEU A 29 -17.25 11.35 5.72
CA LEU A 29 -16.14 10.47 6.09
C LEU A 29 -15.58 10.80 7.48
N ALA A 30 -15.49 12.08 7.84
CA ALA A 30 -14.82 12.57 9.04
C ALA A 30 -15.29 11.91 10.35
N PRO A 31 -16.60 11.69 10.61
CA PRO A 31 -17.04 10.99 11.81
C PRO A 31 -16.49 9.56 11.92
N VAL A 32 -16.32 8.88 10.79
CA VAL A 32 -15.79 7.51 10.74
C VAL A 32 -14.29 7.47 11.02
N LEU A 33 -13.56 8.52 10.62
CA LEU A 33 -12.14 8.69 10.92
C LEU A 33 -11.88 9.07 12.38
N ALA A 34 -12.84 9.73 13.03
CA ALA A 34 -12.77 10.13 14.44
C ALA A 34 -13.12 8.99 15.42
N GLU A 35 -13.76 7.92 14.93
CA GLU A 35 -14.13 6.75 15.72
C GLU A 35 -13.12 5.60 15.56
N PRO A 36 -13.08 4.62 16.49
CA PRO A 36 -12.25 3.42 16.39
C PRO A 36 -12.82 2.45 15.33
N THR A 37 -12.82 2.88 14.07
CA THR A 37 -13.27 2.10 12.92
C THR A 37 -12.16 1.17 12.47
N SER A 38 -12.48 -0.11 12.27
CA SER A 38 -11.48 -1.09 11.82
C SER A 38 -10.90 -0.73 10.45
N PHE A 39 -9.60 -0.95 10.26
CA PHE A 39 -8.94 -0.67 9.00
C PHE A 39 -9.53 -1.44 7.81
N ALA A 40 -10.04 -2.66 8.05
CA ALA A 40 -10.72 -3.43 7.03
C ALA A 40 -12.03 -2.75 6.53
N ALA A 41 -12.73 -2.02 7.39
CA ALA A 41 -13.89 -1.23 6.99
C ALA A 41 -13.46 0.05 6.25
N LEU A 42 -12.45 0.76 6.75
CA LEU A 42 -11.90 1.96 6.12
C LEU A 42 -11.37 1.69 4.70
N ARG A 43 -10.62 0.61 4.52
CA ARG A 43 -10.15 0.17 3.20
C ARG A 43 -11.30 -0.17 2.25
N ARG A 44 -12.39 -0.76 2.76
CA ARG A 44 -13.60 -1.02 1.95
C ARG A 44 -14.28 0.26 1.51
N ILE A 45 -14.36 1.27 2.38
CA ILE A 45 -14.87 2.60 2.01
C ILE A 45 -14.01 3.17 0.86
N GLY A 46 -12.69 3.18 1.04
CA GLY A 46 -11.76 3.67 0.04
C GLY A 46 -11.87 2.94 -1.31
N SER A 47 -12.00 1.62 -1.29
CA SER A 47 -12.14 0.81 -2.51
C SER A 47 -13.36 1.18 -3.36
N GLU A 48 -14.50 1.56 -2.74
CA GLU A 48 -15.67 1.99 -3.51
C GLU A 48 -15.47 3.38 -4.13
N ILE A 49 -14.72 4.26 -3.45
CA ILE A 49 -14.39 5.61 -3.90
C ILE A 49 -13.40 5.57 -5.08
N GLY A 50 -12.42 4.65 -5.02
CA GLY A 50 -11.41 4.46 -6.04
C GLY A 50 -11.91 3.96 -7.39
N HIS A 51 -13.21 3.77 -7.59
CA HIS A 51 -13.79 3.58 -8.92
C HIS A 51 -13.98 4.89 -9.70
N ASN A 52 -13.80 6.06 -9.08
CA ASN A 52 -13.82 7.34 -9.78
C ASN A 52 -12.42 7.69 -10.34
N PRO A 53 -12.34 8.40 -11.48
CA PRO A 53 -11.07 8.85 -12.06
C PRO A 53 -10.24 9.72 -11.11
N PHE A 54 -8.91 9.67 -11.23
CA PHE A 54 -7.98 10.42 -10.38
C PHE A 54 -8.25 11.92 -10.35
N GLU A 55 -8.64 12.53 -11.46
CA GLU A 55 -8.96 13.96 -11.56
C GLU A 55 -10.07 14.38 -10.59
N ARG A 56 -10.97 13.43 -10.23
CA ARG A 56 -12.07 13.67 -9.29
C ARG A 56 -11.68 13.36 -7.85
N ILE A 57 -10.85 12.35 -7.62
CA ILE A 57 -10.51 11.88 -6.27
C ILE A 57 -9.24 12.51 -5.70
N ASP A 58 -8.35 13.07 -6.53
CA ASP A 58 -7.08 13.66 -6.07
C ASP A 58 -7.29 14.77 -5.03
N PRO A 59 -8.19 15.77 -5.25
CA PRO A 59 -8.47 16.76 -4.22
C PRO A 59 -9.02 16.16 -2.93
N PHE A 60 -9.80 15.08 -3.03
CA PHE A 60 -10.36 14.39 -1.87
C PHE A 60 -9.30 13.58 -1.11
N LEU A 61 -8.38 12.92 -1.82
CA LEU A 61 -7.22 12.24 -1.23
C LEU A 61 -6.34 13.23 -0.46
N MET A 62 -6.07 14.41 -1.04
CA MET A 62 -5.32 15.47 -0.36
C MET A 62 -6.05 15.92 0.91
N ARG A 63 -7.37 16.15 0.83
CA ARG A 63 -8.16 16.53 2.01
C ARG A 63 -8.14 15.49 3.12
N ILE A 64 -8.16 14.19 2.79
CA ILE A 64 -8.03 13.11 3.80
C ILE A 64 -6.63 13.16 4.45
N ALA A 65 -5.59 13.36 3.64
CA ALA A 65 -4.20 13.36 4.11
C ALA A 65 -3.87 14.57 5.00
N GLU A 66 -4.49 15.73 4.77
CA GLU A 66 -4.27 16.98 5.53
C GLU A 66 -4.42 16.80 7.05
N ASP A 67 -5.43 16.04 7.48
CA ASP A 67 -5.71 15.87 8.91
C ASP A 67 -4.79 14.80 9.56
N LYS A 68 -3.94 14.13 8.76
CA LYS A 68 -2.96 13.08 9.15
C LYS A 68 -3.51 12.04 10.12
N THR A 69 -4.81 11.74 10.03
CA THR A 69 -5.47 10.77 10.91
C THR A 69 -4.97 9.37 10.61
N GLU A 70 -4.82 8.53 11.64
CA GLU A 70 -4.42 7.13 11.47
C GLU A 70 -5.40 6.37 10.56
N GLY A 71 -6.71 6.67 10.66
CA GLY A 71 -7.75 6.09 9.82
C GLY A 71 -7.76 6.58 8.36
N GLY A 72 -7.14 7.74 8.06
CA GLY A 72 -7.07 8.28 6.70
C GLY A 72 -6.24 7.41 5.75
N TRP A 73 -5.10 6.88 6.22
CA TRP A 73 -4.19 6.07 5.40
C TRP A 73 -4.81 4.73 4.92
N PRO A 74 -5.58 4.00 5.73
CA PRO A 74 -6.42 2.89 5.26
C PRO A 74 -7.42 3.26 4.16
N VAL A 75 -8.03 4.45 4.21
CA VAL A 75 -8.96 4.91 3.16
C VAL A 75 -8.18 5.22 1.88
N ILE A 76 -7.10 6.01 1.99
CA ILE A 76 -6.23 6.37 0.86
C ILE A 76 -5.68 5.11 0.19
N SER A 77 -5.15 4.15 0.95
CA SER A 77 -4.66 2.89 0.39
C SER A 77 -5.75 2.07 -0.30
N GLY A 78 -6.99 2.06 0.23
CA GLY A 78 -8.13 1.43 -0.42
C GLY A 78 -8.48 2.07 -1.77
N ILE A 79 -8.43 3.41 -1.85
CA ILE A 79 -8.65 4.17 -3.08
C ILE A 79 -7.57 3.85 -4.12
N LEU A 80 -6.29 3.95 -3.73
CA LEU A 80 -5.17 3.70 -4.65
C LEU A 80 -5.11 2.24 -5.11
N ALA A 81 -5.40 1.29 -4.22
CA ALA A 81 -5.43 -0.13 -4.59
C ALA A 81 -6.52 -0.46 -5.62
N ALA A 82 -7.68 0.20 -5.57
CA ALA A 82 -8.76 0.02 -6.55
C ALA A 82 -8.40 0.54 -7.96
N GLN A 83 -7.38 1.41 -8.05
CA GLN A 83 -6.92 2.03 -9.29
C GLN A 83 -5.76 1.28 -9.96
N LEU A 84 -5.18 0.26 -9.32
CA LEU A 84 -3.99 -0.44 -9.84
C LEU A 84 -4.18 -1.04 -11.24
N ASN A 85 -5.36 -1.60 -11.52
CA ASN A 85 -5.68 -2.19 -12.83
C ASN A 85 -5.89 -1.13 -13.93
N GLN A 86 -6.24 0.10 -13.55
CA GLN A 86 -6.53 1.19 -14.49
C GLN A 86 -5.26 1.97 -14.81
N ASP A 87 -4.51 2.35 -13.78
CA ASP A 87 -3.25 3.07 -13.92
C ASP A 87 -2.31 2.74 -12.75
N LEU A 88 -1.54 1.67 -12.94
CA LEU A 88 -0.56 1.16 -11.98
C LEU A 88 0.50 2.23 -11.63
N SER A 89 1.05 2.90 -12.64
CA SER A 89 2.14 3.86 -12.47
C SER A 89 1.68 5.06 -11.63
N SER A 90 0.55 5.66 -12.01
CA SER A 90 -0.05 6.78 -11.28
C SER A 90 -0.42 6.43 -9.84
N SER A 91 -0.92 5.21 -9.62
CA SER A 91 -1.29 4.72 -8.29
C SER A 91 -0.07 4.58 -7.38
N LEU A 92 1.02 3.99 -7.90
CA LEU A 92 2.27 3.83 -7.17
C LEU A 92 2.97 5.18 -6.92
N GLN A 93 2.93 6.11 -7.89
CA GLN A 93 3.48 7.45 -7.71
C GLN A 93 2.75 8.23 -6.61
N ARG A 94 1.41 8.20 -6.59
CA ARG A 94 0.61 8.81 -5.51
C ARG A 94 0.87 8.14 -4.17
N CYS A 95 0.99 6.82 -4.15
CA CYS A 95 1.37 6.06 -2.96
C CYS A 95 2.68 6.59 -2.36
N ARG A 96 3.73 6.74 -3.19
CA ARG A 96 5.00 7.34 -2.78
C ARG A 96 4.82 8.74 -2.21
N SER A 97 4.06 9.61 -2.88
CA SER A 97 3.79 10.97 -2.38
C SER A 97 3.11 10.98 -1.02
N PHE A 98 2.14 10.09 -0.77
CA PHE A 98 1.49 10.00 0.54
C PHE A 98 2.38 9.38 1.61
N ILE A 99 3.29 8.48 1.26
CA ILE A 99 4.33 8.00 2.20
C ILE A 99 5.19 9.18 2.67
N LEU A 100 5.63 10.03 1.72
CA LEU A 100 6.43 11.22 2.03
C LEU A 100 5.65 12.25 2.86
N GLU A 101 4.39 12.51 2.52
CA GLU A 101 3.55 13.46 3.25
C GLU A 101 3.21 12.99 4.67
N ALA A 102 2.99 11.69 4.85
CA ALA A 102 2.66 11.12 6.15
C ALA A 102 3.85 11.17 7.12
N ASP A 103 5.06 10.91 6.61
CA ASP A 103 6.33 10.92 7.36
C ASP A 103 6.26 10.12 8.68
N ILE A 104 5.60 8.96 8.64
CA ILE A 104 5.38 8.13 9.82
C ILE A 104 5.25 6.64 9.48
N TRP A 105 5.79 5.81 10.37
CA TRP A 105 5.96 4.37 10.15
C TRP A 105 4.65 3.63 9.82
N TYR A 106 3.54 3.92 10.50
CA TYR A 106 2.29 3.18 10.30
C TYR A 106 1.60 3.53 8.98
N ALA A 107 1.80 4.75 8.48
CA ALA A 107 1.29 5.15 7.16
C ALA A 107 2.13 4.48 6.06
N ALA A 108 3.46 4.46 6.22
CA ALA A 108 4.36 3.74 5.33
C ALA A 108 4.05 2.24 5.27
N ASP A 109 3.77 1.61 6.42
CA ASP A 109 3.36 0.21 6.49
C ASP A 109 2.01 -0.02 5.82
N THR A 110 1.02 0.83 6.08
CA THR A 110 -0.33 0.72 5.49
C THR A 110 -0.30 0.85 3.97
N LEU A 111 0.40 1.86 3.46
CA LEU A 111 0.52 2.14 2.02
C LEU A 111 1.39 1.09 1.33
N GLY A 112 2.53 0.73 1.93
CA GLY A 112 3.42 -0.31 1.43
C GLY A 112 2.74 -1.67 1.34
N GLU A 113 2.04 -2.11 2.39
CA GLU A 113 1.33 -3.39 2.36
C GLU A 113 0.15 -3.39 1.38
N TRP A 114 -0.71 -2.37 1.42
CA TRP A 114 -2.03 -2.48 0.78
C TRP A 114 -2.11 -1.90 -0.62
N VAL A 115 -1.16 -1.04 -1.01
CA VAL A 115 -1.04 -0.53 -2.37
C VAL A 115 0.07 -1.29 -3.10
N VAL A 116 1.31 -1.16 -2.65
CA VAL A 116 2.46 -1.78 -3.32
C VAL A 116 2.42 -3.30 -3.18
N GLY A 117 2.08 -3.80 -1.99
CA GLY A 117 1.89 -5.24 -1.73
C GLY A 117 0.79 -5.85 -2.60
N GLN A 118 -0.30 -5.13 -2.84
CA GLN A 118 -1.36 -5.57 -3.74
C GLN A 118 -0.91 -5.50 -5.21
N ALA A 119 -0.15 -4.47 -5.59
CA ALA A 119 0.44 -4.35 -6.91
C ALA A 119 1.38 -5.52 -7.24
N TRP A 120 2.15 -6.03 -6.27
CA TRP A 120 2.92 -7.26 -6.46
C TRP A 120 2.05 -8.48 -6.79
N VAL A 121 0.90 -8.59 -6.14
CA VAL A 121 -0.02 -9.73 -6.34
C VAL A 121 -0.65 -9.66 -7.73
N ASP A 122 -1.09 -8.47 -8.16
CA ASP A 122 -1.86 -8.32 -9.39
C ASP A 122 -0.99 -8.07 -10.63
N HIS A 123 0.17 -7.42 -10.45
CA HIS A 123 1.03 -6.90 -11.52
C HIS A 123 2.53 -7.08 -11.20
N PHE A 124 2.92 -8.29 -10.78
CA PHE A 124 4.27 -8.59 -10.25
C PHE A 124 5.42 -7.97 -11.04
N LYS A 125 5.55 -8.30 -12.34
CA LYS A 125 6.66 -7.82 -13.18
C LYS A 125 6.66 -6.30 -13.34
N SER A 126 5.53 -5.71 -13.70
CA SER A 126 5.42 -4.26 -13.89
C SER A 126 5.70 -3.48 -12.61
N THR A 127 5.30 -4.03 -11.46
CA THR A 127 5.58 -3.43 -10.15
C THR A 127 7.08 -3.45 -9.84
N LEU A 128 7.82 -4.50 -10.25
CA LEU A 128 9.28 -4.61 -10.03
C LEU A 128 9.99 -3.43 -10.68
N ASP A 129 9.65 -3.18 -11.94
CA ASP A 129 10.27 -2.13 -12.74
C ASP A 129 9.92 -0.73 -12.19
N LEU A 130 8.66 -0.52 -11.82
CA LEU A 130 8.16 0.80 -11.37
C LEU A 130 8.69 1.23 -10.01
N ILE A 131 8.97 0.30 -9.10
CA ILE A 131 9.46 0.62 -7.76
C ILE A 131 10.94 0.30 -7.54
N ALA A 132 11.67 -0.11 -8.59
CA ALA A 132 13.09 -0.47 -8.48
C ALA A 132 13.94 0.61 -7.79
N SER A 133 13.69 1.87 -8.13
CA SER A 133 14.38 3.03 -7.55
C SER A 133 14.01 3.33 -6.10
N TRP A 134 12.90 2.77 -5.59
CA TRP A 134 12.47 2.99 -4.21
C TRP A 134 13.43 2.36 -3.21
N ARG A 135 14.21 1.35 -3.62
CA ARG A 135 15.24 0.72 -2.79
C ARG A 135 16.39 1.67 -2.43
N GLU A 136 16.59 2.70 -3.24
CA GLU A 136 17.65 3.69 -3.11
C GLU A 136 17.08 5.08 -2.78
N ASP A 137 15.79 5.16 -2.46
CA ASP A 137 15.15 6.43 -2.15
C ASP A 137 15.82 7.06 -0.93
N ARG A 138 16.02 8.38 -0.93
CA ARG A 138 16.63 9.09 0.19
C ARG A 138 15.76 9.03 1.44
N ASN A 139 14.45 8.85 1.30
CA ASN A 139 13.53 8.78 2.42
C ASN A 139 13.40 7.34 2.95
N GLY A 140 13.71 7.14 4.24
CA GLY A 140 13.65 5.85 4.92
C GLY A 140 12.26 5.19 4.88
N TRP A 141 11.17 5.96 4.88
CA TRP A 141 9.80 5.43 4.79
C TRP A 141 9.45 4.85 3.43
N VAL A 142 9.99 5.43 2.34
CA VAL A 142 9.81 4.85 0.99
C VAL A 142 10.55 3.52 0.90
N ARG A 143 11.78 3.46 1.42
CA ARG A 143 12.55 2.19 1.50
C ARG A 143 11.86 1.17 2.42
N ARG A 144 11.29 1.61 3.54
CA ARG A 144 10.47 0.77 4.44
C ARG A 144 9.28 0.14 3.73
N ALA A 145 8.56 0.92 2.92
CA ALA A 145 7.40 0.47 2.17
C ALA A 145 7.74 -0.66 1.18
N VAL A 146 8.96 -0.67 0.63
CA VAL A 146 9.45 -1.81 -0.18
C VAL A 146 9.44 -3.09 0.66
N GLY A 147 10.04 -3.08 1.85
CA GLY A 147 10.08 -4.24 2.73
C GLY A 147 8.70 -4.73 3.19
N THR A 148 7.81 -3.82 3.57
CA THR A 148 6.45 -4.18 4.01
C THR A 148 5.57 -4.67 2.86
N SER A 149 5.78 -4.18 1.65
CA SER A 149 5.10 -4.72 0.47
C SER A 149 5.47 -6.19 0.20
N VAL A 150 6.73 -6.57 0.42
CA VAL A 150 7.19 -7.97 0.33
C VAL A 150 6.58 -8.82 1.45
N HIS A 151 6.50 -8.29 2.67
CA HIS A 151 5.79 -8.96 3.77
C HIS A 151 4.34 -9.29 3.38
N TYR A 152 3.63 -8.33 2.76
CA TYR A 152 2.26 -8.54 2.31
C TYR A 152 2.17 -9.62 1.23
N TRP A 153 3.00 -9.53 0.19
CA TRP A 153 3.03 -10.51 -0.90
C TRP A 153 3.29 -11.92 -0.36
N ALA A 154 4.30 -12.09 0.50
CA ALA A 154 4.67 -13.40 1.06
C ALA A 154 3.52 -14.03 1.89
N LYS A 155 2.79 -13.22 2.67
CA LYS A 155 1.59 -13.68 3.40
C LYS A 155 0.44 -14.11 2.50
N ARG A 156 0.35 -13.52 1.30
CA ARG A 156 -0.69 -13.84 0.32
C ARG A 156 -0.33 -15.07 -0.51
N SER A 157 0.92 -15.18 -0.92
CA SER A 157 1.43 -16.31 -1.69
C SER A 157 1.56 -17.59 -0.86
N ARG A 158 1.76 -17.49 0.45
CA ARG A 158 1.70 -18.60 1.43
C ARG A 158 2.60 -19.80 1.10
N GLY A 159 3.70 -19.60 0.39
CA GLY A 159 4.62 -20.70 0.06
C GLY A 159 4.14 -21.59 -1.07
N VAL A 160 3.16 -21.13 -1.87
CA VAL A 160 2.69 -21.86 -3.06
C VAL A 160 3.85 -22.03 -4.04
N GLU A 161 4.08 -23.26 -4.49
CA GLU A 161 5.27 -23.69 -5.23
C GLU A 161 5.43 -22.93 -6.55
N GLU A 162 4.33 -22.67 -7.25
CA GLU A 162 4.27 -21.94 -8.51
C GLU A 162 4.78 -20.49 -8.38
N LEU A 163 4.76 -19.94 -7.16
CA LEU A 163 5.23 -18.59 -6.86
C LEU A 163 6.66 -18.56 -6.30
N THR A 164 7.34 -19.70 -6.21
CA THR A 164 8.72 -19.78 -5.70
C THR A 164 9.68 -18.92 -6.51
N GLN A 165 9.54 -18.88 -7.84
CA GLN A 165 10.41 -18.04 -8.67
C GLN A 165 10.19 -16.54 -8.40
N GLN A 166 8.95 -16.12 -8.13
CA GLN A 166 8.67 -14.75 -7.71
C GLN A 166 9.27 -14.44 -6.35
N ALA A 167 9.20 -15.39 -5.40
CA ALA A 167 9.82 -15.24 -4.08
C ALA A 167 11.34 -15.07 -4.21
N LYS A 168 11.99 -15.84 -5.10
CA LYS A 168 13.42 -15.67 -5.42
C LYS A 168 13.69 -14.28 -5.99
N THR A 169 12.92 -13.84 -6.98
CA THR A 169 13.06 -12.51 -7.56
C THR A 169 12.92 -11.41 -6.51
N LEU A 170 11.97 -11.52 -5.57
CA LEU A 170 11.83 -10.55 -4.48
C LEU A 170 13.01 -10.59 -3.51
N LEU A 171 13.62 -11.75 -3.26
CA LEU A 171 14.81 -11.84 -2.43
C LEU A 171 16.00 -11.14 -3.08
N SER A 172 16.28 -11.40 -4.37
CA SER A 172 17.30 -10.65 -5.14
C SER A 172 16.96 -9.17 -5.22
N PHE A 173 15.67 -8.83 -5.32
CA PHE A 173 15.24 -7.45 -5.31
C PHE A 173 15.55 -6.76 -3.97
N LEU A 174 15.45 -7.45 -2.84
CA LEU A 174 15.79 -6.87 -1.54
C LEU A 174 17.29 -6.90 -1.21
N GLU A 175 18.09 -7.70 -1.92
CA GLU A 175 19.52 -7.89 -1.64
C GLU A 175 20.32 -6.59 -1.45
N PRO A 176 20.19 -5.55 -2.30
CA PRO A 176 20.93 -4.30 -2.11
C PRO A 176 20.58 -3.54 -0.82
N MET A 177 19.50 -3.93 -0.14
CA MET A 177 19.01 -3.31 1.09
C MET A 177 19.39 -4.11 2.34
N PHE A 178 20.17 -5.19 2.22
CA PHE A 178 20.55 -6.02 3.38
C PHE A 178 21.48 -5.30 4.35
N GLU A 179 22.29 -4.37 3.82
CA GLU A 179 23.14 -3.48 4.60
C GLU A 179 22.41 -2.19 5.01
N GLU A 180 21.07 -2.17 5.03
CA GLU A 180 20.33 -1.02 5.56
C GLU A 180 20.49 -0.91 7.07
N TRP A 181 20.86 0.28 7.56
CA TRP A 181 21.08 0.56 8.98
C TRP A 181 20.08 1.60 9.52
N GLU A 182 19.41 2.35 8.65
CA GLU A 182 18.44 3.35 9.05
C GLU A 182 17.21 2.67 9.66
N ILE A 183 16.90 3.04 10.90
CA ILE A 183 15.88 2.34 11.71
C ILE A 183 14.49 2.37 11.07
N GLU A 184 14.19 3.44 10.35
CA GLU A 184 12.93 3.65 9.64
C GLU A 184 12.72 2.59 8.57
N ALA A 185 13.77 2.31 7.78
CA ALA A 185 13.77 1.37 6.68
C ALA A 185 13.99 -0.10 7.13
N VAL A 186 15.03 -0.35 7.95
CA VAL A 186 15.51 -1.70 8.29
C VAL A 186 14.42 -2.58 8.90
N LYS A 187 13.50 -2.01 9.67
CA LYS A 187 12.40 -2.74 10.30
C LYS A 187 11.39 -3.26 9.27
N GLY A 188 11.07 -2.48 8.25
CA GLY A 188 10.18 -2.90 7.16
C GLY A 188 10.82 -4.01 6.31
N ILE A 189 12.10 -3.83 5.95
CA ILE A 189 12.89 -4.80 5.18
C ILE A 189 13.01 -6.13 5.95
N GLY A 190 13.39 -6.06 7.23
CA GLY A 190 13.49 -7.23 8.10
C GLY A 190 12.16 -7.98 8.25
N TRP A 191 11.02 -7.29 8.26
CA TRP A 191 9.71 -7.94 8.23
C TRP A 191 9.44 -8.67 6.90
N GLY A 192 9.79 -8.07 5.77
CA GLY A 192 9.72 -8.73 4.46
C GLY A 192 10.54 -10.02 4.43
N LEU A 193 11.82 -9.95 4.79
CA LEU A 193 12.74 -11.09 4.81
C LEU A 193 12.30 -12.19 5.77
N LYS A 194 11.93 -11.83 7.00
CA LYS A 194 11.38 -12.78 7.98
C LYS A 194 10.18 -13.55 7.44
N THR A 195 9.35 -12.87 6.66
CA THR A 195 8.09 -13.45 6.16
C THR A 195 8.33 -14.30 4.92
N LEU A 196 9.24 -13.90 4.04
CA LEU A 196 9.74 -14.76 2.96
C LEU A 196 10.33 -16.04 3.53
N GLY A 197 11.26 -15.98 4.48
CA GLY A 197 11.86 -17.17 5.10
C GLY A 197 10.85 -18.07 5.84
N LYS A 198 9.76 -17.49 6.37
CA LYS A 198 8.67 -18.27 6.96
C LYS A 198 7.90 -19.10 5.93
N TYR A 199 7.58 -18.51 4.77
CA TYR A 199 6.72 -19.16 3.76
C TYR A 199 7.51 -19.89 2.67
N TYR A 200 8.77 -19.53 2.46
CA TYR A 200 9.69 -20.10 1.48
C TYR A 200 11.04 -20.38 2.16
N PRO A 201 11.10 -21.35 3.11
CA PRO A 201 12.29 -21.61 3.91
C PRO A 201 13.51 -22.04 3.08
N ASP A 202 13.29 -22.71 1.95
CA ASP A 202 14.35 -23.23 1.07
C ASP A 202 15.02 -22.13 0.24
N LEU A 203 14.59 -20.86 0.35
CA LEU A 203 15.31 -19.73 -0.23
C LEU A 203 16.67 -19.48 0.44
N GLY A 204 16.87 -19.99 1.66
CA GLY A 204 18.13 -19.86 2.41
C GLY A 204 19.30 -20.62 1.78
N ASP A 205 19.03 -21.61 0.93
CA ASP A 205 20.04 -22.34 0.15
C ASP A 205 20.37 -21.62 -1.17
N TRP A 206 20.30 -20.28 -1.17
CA TRP A 206 20.56 -19.43 -2.33
C TRP A 206 21.93 -19.76 -2.94
N PRO A 207 22.01 -20.39 -4.12
CA PRO A 207 23.28 -20.46 -4.81
C PRO A 207 23.62 -19.03 -5.23
N GLU A 208 24.86 -18.60 -4.95
CA GLU A 208 25.44 -17.38 -5.51
C GLU A 208 25.27 -17.43 -7.04
N VAL A 209 24.21 -16.82 -7.55
CA VAL A 209 24.06 -16.52 -8.98
C VAL A 209 24.35 -15.03 -9.10
N ILE A 210 25.64 -14.74 -9.22
CA ILE A 210 26.19 -13.47 -9.69
C ILE A 210 25.98 -13.40 -11.20
#